data_AF-A0A3A8N1K9-F1
#
_entry.id   AF-A0A3A8N1K9-F1
#
_cell.length_a   1.000
_cell.length_b   1.000
_cell.length_c   1.000
_cell.angle_alpha   90.00
_cell.angle_beta   90.00
_cell.angle_gamma   90.00
#
_symmetry.space_group_name_H-M   'P 1'
#
loop_
_entity.id
_entity.type
_entity.pdbx_description
1 polymer ?
#
loop_
_entity_poly.entity_id
_entity_poly.type
_entity_poly.pdbx_seq_one_letter_code
_entity_poly.pdbx_strand_id
1 'polypeptide(L)'
;MVVVALGAWVLRALAFFHRAGPMGYPMDYDEGVYFSAASLLLRGDLPYRDFIFVHPPGALLLWAPGAALTLGLDAATAYGVTRYAAVTVGALCVFLAGRIAWRAWGPLAGCVAALAYAAHPEAALVERGTFLEPLLNILCLGFANLWLASEAPSRARRIGAGVLLGLAVSVKIPGGLWLVAALLARPWKESWRDGVMLALVAFATFVVVVGPLAALAPSEFFRDVIAFQALRPSDGEPDRWVRLHDILHERRLGEVVLALVGLGTACVRAFRPPTP
;
A
#
# COMPACT_ATOMS: atom_id res chain seq x y z
N MET A 1 -0.89 -20.92 3.19
CA MET A 1 -1.14 -19.46 3.25
C MET A 1 -0.60 -18.81 4.52
N VAL A 2 -1.15 -19.08 5.71
CA VAL A 2 -0.61 -18.52 6.98
C VAL A 2 0.87 -18.88 7.15
N VAL A 3 1.24 -20.13 6.89
CA VAL A 3 2.65 -20.58 6.91
C VAL A 3 3.54 -19.76 5.96
N VAL A 4 3.04 -19.39 4.77
CA VAL A 4 3.80 -18.57 3.81
C VAL A 4 3.96 -17.14 4.33
N ALA A 5 2.92 -16.56 4.92
CA ALA A 5 2.98 -15.24 5.54
C ALA A 5 3.94 -15.20 6.74
N LEU A 6 3.94 -16.24 7.59
CA LEU A 6 4.92 -16.39 8.67
C LEU A 6 6.34 -16.55 8.13
N GLY A 7 6.53 -17.35 7.08
CA GLY A 7 7.81 -17.46 6.38
C GLY A 7 8.29 -16.12 5.80
N ALA A 8 7.37 -15.33 5.23
CA ALA A 8 7.66 -14.00 4.71
C ALA A 8 8.04 -13.01 5.82
N TRP A 9 7.37 -13.10 6.97
CA TRP A 9 7.71 -12.35 8.18
C TRP A 9 9.13 -12.68 8.61
N VAL A 10 9.45 -13.97 8.77
CA VAL A 10 10.79 -14.42 9.17
C VAL A 10 11.84 -13.96 8.15
N LEU A 11 11.61 -14.17 6.85
CA LEU A 11 12.53 -13.75 5.79
C LEU A 11 12.91 -12.27 5.88
N ARG A 12 11.93 -11.40 6.15
CA ARG A 12 12.15 -9.95 6.29
C ARG A 12 12.80 -9.62 7.64
N ALA A 13 12.34 -10.23 8.74
CA ALA A 13 12.87 -10.03 10.08
C ALA A 13 14.31 -10.51 10.25
N LEU A 14 14.75 -11.52 9.48
CA LEU A 14 16.14 -12.01 9.46
C LEU A 14 17.14 -10.91 9.11
N ALA A 15 16.74 -9.88 8.35
CA ALA A 15 17.58 -8.73 8.05
C ALA A 15 17.97 -7.93 9.31
N PHE A 16 17.22 -8.08 10.40
CA PHE A 16 17.47 -7.42 11.68
C PHE A 16 18.29 -8.30 12.66
N PHE A 17 18.62 -9.53 12.29
CA PHE A 17 19.54 -10.39 13.07
C PHE A 17 20.99 -9.94 12.83
N HIS A 18 21.28 -8.71 13.25
CA HIS A 18 22.59 -8.09 13.27
C HIS A 18 22.98 -7.78 14.72
N ARG A 19 24.28 -7.55 15.02
CA ARG A 19 24.74 -7.22 16.38
C ARG A 19 24.06 -5.98 16.96
N ALA A 20 23.76 -5.00 16.09
CA ALA A 20 23.02 -3.79 16.44
C ALA A 20 21.49 -3.91 16.22
N GLY A 21 20.98 -5.13 16.05
CA GLY A 21 19.56 -5.40 15.82
C GLY A 21 19.03 -4.72 14.56
N PRO A 22 17.77 -4.21 14.58
CA PRO A 22 17.17 -3.48 13.47
C PRO A 22 17.98 -2.25 13.04
N MET A 23 18.71 -1.61 13.96
CA MET A 23 19.54 -0.43 13.65
C MET A 23 20.81 -0.80 12.86
N GLY A 24 21.19 -2.08 12.87
CA GLY A 24 22.28 -2.60 12.05
C GLY A 24 21.92 -2.79 10.58
N TYR A 25 20.63 -2.81 10.26
CA TYR A 25 20.17 -2.86 8.88
C TYR A 25 20.23 -1.45 8.27
N PRO A 26 20.83 -1.28 7.07
CA PRO A 26 20.96 0.02 6.42
C PRO A 26 19.64 0.78 6.38
N MET A 27 19.69 2.04 6.80
CA MET A 27 18.54 2.92 6.74
C MET A 27 18.44 3.60 5.38
N ASP A 28 17.30 3.42 4.73
CA ASP A 28 16.94 4.19 3.56
C ASP A 28 16.46 5.59 3.96
N TYR A 29 16.66 6.56 3.08
CA TYR A 29 16.28 7.95 3.32
C TYR A 29 14.78 8.08 3.60
N ASP A 30 13.96 7.42 2.80
CA ASP A 30 12.50 7.59 2.81
C ASP A 30 11.88 7.06 4.11
N GLU A 31 12.31 5.89 4.59
CA GLU A 31 11.78 5.34 5.84
C GLU A 31 12.08 6.24 7.05
N GLY A 32 13.25 6.87 7.08
CA GLY A 32 13.63 7.82 8.12
C GLY A 32 12.79 9.10 8.06
N VAL A 33 12.52 9.61 6.86
CA VAL A 33 11.63 10.76 6.63
C VAL A 33 10.22 10.46 7.13
N TYR A 34 9.64 9.31 6.77
CA TYR A 34 8.27 8.97 7.15
C TYR A 34 8.10 8.72 8.65
N PHE A 35 9.04 8.01 9.29
CA PHE A 35 9.00 7.82 10.75
C PHE A 35 9.16 9.15 11.50
N SER A 36 10.11 9.99 11.07
CA SER A 36 10.36 11.28 11.72
C SER A 36 9.19 12.25 11.52
N ALA A 37 8.60 12.30 10.34
CA ALA A 37 7.41 13.09 10.06
C ALA A 37 6.20 12.66 10.90
N ALA A 38 6.01 11.35 11.12
CA ALA A 38 4.98 10.85 12.03
C ALA A 38 5.27 11.25 13.49
N SER A 39 6.55 11.26 13.90
CA SER A 39 6.97 11.71 15.24
C SER A 39 6.76 13.22 15.43
N LEU A 40 7.05 14.04 14.43
CA LEU A 40 6.79 15.48 14.42
C LEU A 40 5.28 15.77 14.55
N LEU A 41 4.45 15.07 13.77
CA LEU A 41 2.99 15.18 13.87
C LEU A 41 2.47 14.90 15.29
N LEU A 42 3.02 13.91 15.97
CA LEU A 42 2.65 13.59 17.36
C LEU A 42 3.07 14.64 18.37
N ARG A 43 4.11 15.43 18.07
CA ARG A 43 4.58 16.54 18.92
C ARG A 43 3.85 17.84 18.65
N GLY A 44 2.96 17.87 17.66
CA GLY A 44 2.14 19.03 17.31
C GLY A 44 2.67 19.84 16.13
N ASP A 45 3.79 19.45 15.53
CA ASP A 45 4.28 20.04 14.28
C ASP A 45 3.42 19.51 13.13
N LEU A 46 2.86 20.39 12.32
CA LEU A 46 1.93 20.01 11.26
C LEU A 46 2.64 19.90 9.90
N PRO A 47 2.39 18.83 9.13
CA PRO A 47 2.89 18.75 7.76
C PRO A 47 2.34 19.91 6.94
N TYR A 48 3.09 20.31 5.91
CA TYR A 48 2.80 21.42 4.99
C TYR A 48 2.96 22.81 5.62
N ARG A 49 2.68 22.97 6.92
CA ARG A 49 2.82 24.24 7.65
C ARG A 49 4.18 24.38 8.31
N ASP A 50 4.55 23.39 9.13
CA ASP A 50 5.73 23.45 10.00
C ASP A 50 6.90 22.65 9.42
N PHE A 51 6.62 21.64 8.59
CA PHE A 51 7.62 20.90 7.82
C PHE A 51 7.07 20.43 6.46
N ILE A 52 7.97 20.25 5.50
CA ILE A 52 7.61 19.79 4.15
C ILE A 52 7.25 18.31 4.19
N PHE A 53 6.10 17.97 3.62
CA PHE A 53 5.72 16.58 3.37
C PHE A 53 5.08 16.48 1.98
N VAL A 54 5.58 15.59 1.13
CA VAL A 54 5.24 15.58 -0.31
C VAL A 54 4.16 14.55 -0.67
N HIS A 55 3.48 14.00 0.33
CA HIS A 55 2.41 13.02 0.20
C HIS A 55 1.20 13.44 1.06
N PRO A 56 0.01 12.90 0.80
CA PRO A 56 -1.11 13.10 1.72
C PRO A 56 -0.81 12.42 3.08
N PRO A 57 -1.40 12.90 4.19
CA PRO A 57 -0.90 12.64 5.54
C PRO A 57 -1.26 11.26 6.11
N GLY A 58 -1.97 10.41 5.37
CA GLY A 58 -2.49 9.13 5.86
C GLY A 58 -1.39 8.19 6.35
N ALA A 59 -0.22 8.19 5.71
CA ALA A 59 0.90 7.38 6.16
C ALA A 59 1.47 7.84 7.51
N LEU A 60 1.47 9.15 7.78
CA LEU A 60 1.92 9.68 9.07
C LEU A 60 1.01 9.19 10.19
N LEU A 61 -0.31 9.18 9.96
CA LEU A 61 -1.29 8.69 10.93
C LEU A 61 -1.20 7.17 11.13
N LEU A 62 -0.97 6.41 10.07
CA LEU A 62 -0.86 4.95 10.15
C LEU A 62 0.46 4.49 10.79
N TRP A 63 1.55 5.25 10.63
CA TRP A 63 2.80 5.01 11.33
C TRP A 63 2.89 5.68 12.70
N ALA A 64 1.95 6.57 13.04
CA ALA A 64 1.91 7.25 14.34
C ALA A 64 1.97 6.29 15.54
N PRO A 65 1.33 5.11 15.58
CA PRO A 65 1.48 4.19 16.71
C PRO A 65 2.93 3.77 16.96
N GLY A 66 3.72 3.56 15.91
CA GLY A 66 5.14 3.25 16.03
C GLY A 66 5.95 4.47 16.47
N ALA A 67 5.67 5.64 15.90
CA ALA A 67 6.31 6.89 16.31
C ALA A 67 5.97 7.29 17.75
N ALA A 68 4.77 6.95 18.26
CA ALA A 68 4.34 7.24 19.63
C ALA A 68 5.18 6.49 20.67
N LEU A 69 5.87 5.41 20.29
CA LEU A 69 6.83 4.75 21.17
C LEU A 69 7.97 5.69 21.59
N THR A 70 8.26 6.75 20.84
CA THR A 70 9.25 7.78 21.21
C THR A 70 8.84 8.63 22.42
N LEU A 71 7.60 8.50 22.90
CA LEU A 71 7.14 9.14 24.14
C LEU A 71 7.65 8.43 25.39
N GLY A 72 8.09 7.18 25.28
CA GLY A 72 8.58 6.39 26.42
C GLY A 72 9.88 5.61 26.16
N LEU A 73 10.29 5.47 24.90
CA LEU A 73 11.53 4.83 24.48
C LEU A 73 12.43 5.84 23.76
N ASP A 74 13.73 5.57 23.71
CA ASP A 74 14.62 6.34 22.83
C ASP A 74 14.24 6.14 21.35
N ALA A 75 14.63 7.11 20.52
CA ALA A 75 14.23 7.13 19.12
C ALA A 75 14.71 5.90 18.33
N ALA A 76 15.90 5.38 18.63
CA ALA A 76 16.45 4.23 17.93
C ALA A 76 15.68 2.95 18.28
N THR A 77 15.33 2.75 19.55
CA THR A 77 14.49 1.62 19.97
C THR A 77 13.09 1.70 19.38
N ALA A 78 12.43 2.85 19.47
CA ALA A 78 11.09 3.07 18.90
C ALA A 78 11.07 2.81 17.38
N TYR A 79 12.07 3.31 16.68
CA TYR A 79 12.23 3.08 15.24
C TYR A 79 12.46 1.61 14.91
N GLY A 80 13.34 0.93 15.66
CA GLY A 80 13.60 -0.50 15.51
C GLY A 80 12.35 -1.37 15.72
N VAL A 81 11.52 -1.05 16.72
CA VAL A 81 10.23 -1.73 16.93
C VAL A 81 9.27 -1.46 15.76
N THR A 82 9.26 -0.23 15.25
CA THR A 82 8.39 0.13 14.12
C THR A 82 8.80 -0.60 12.83
N ARG A 83 10.10 -0.89 12.62
CA ARG A 83 10.55 -1.76 11.53
C ARG A 83 9.99 -3.18 11.63
N TYR A 84 9.88 -3.77 12.83
CA TYR A 84 9.17 -5.05 13.00
C TYR A 84 7.66 -4.95 12.71
N ALA A 85 7.04 -3.80 13.02
CA ALA A 85 5.65 -3.55 12.62
C ALA A 85 5.52 -3.49 11.09
N ALA A 86 6.47 -2.87 10.37
CA ALA A 86 6.51 -2.88 8.91
C ALA A 86 6.65 -4.29 8.32
N VAL A 87 7.52 -5.12 8.91
CA VAL A 87 7.64 -6.55 8.53
C VAL A 87 6.31 -7.29 8.73
N THR A 88 5.58 -6.96 9.78
CA THR A 88 4.25 -7.50 10.05
C THR A 88 3.23 -7.06 9.01
N VAL A 89 3.24 -5.79 8.61
CA VAL A 89 2.41 -5.27 7.50
C VAL A 89 2.70 -6.04 6.20
N GLY A 90 3.98 -6.25 5.85
CA GLY A 90 4.35 -7.02 4.66
C GLY A 90 3.88 -8.48 4.70
N ALA A 91 3.97 -9.14 5.86
CA ALA A 91 3.45 -10.49 6.03
C ALA A 91 1.92 -10.55 5.87
N LEU A 92 1.20 -9.52 6.31
CA LEU A 92 -0.24 -9.39 6.09
C LEU A 92 -0.56 -9.16 4.60
N CYS A 93 0.25 -8.38 3.87
CA CYS A 93 0.12 -8.25 2.41
C CYS A 93 0.24 -9.62 1.72
N VAL A 94 1.25 -10.43 2.08
CA VAL A 94 1.43 -11.80 1.56
C VAL A 94 0.18 -12.66 1.80
N PHE A 95 -0.36 -12.60 3.02
CA PHE A 95 -1.59 -13.32 3.35
C PHE A 95 -2.78 -12.83 2.51
N LEU A 96 -3.00 -11.51 2.44
CA LEU A 96 -4.15 -10.95 1.73
C LEU A 96 -4.09 -11.19 0.22
N ALA A 97 -2.90 -11.10 -0.40
CA ALA A 97 -2.69 -11.40 -1.81
C ALA A 97 -3.03 -12.86 -2.14
N GLY A 98 -2.50 -13.80 -1.36
CA GLY A 98 -2.86 -15.21 -1.54
C GLY A 98 -4.34 -15.50 -1.26
N ARG A 99 -4.99 -14.73 -0.38
CA ARG A 99 -6.40 -14.97 -0.02
C ARG A 99 -7.31 -14.63 -1.18
N ILE A 100 -7.00 -13.57 -1.91
CA ILE A 100 -7.71 -13.17 -3.13
C ILE A 100 -7.63 -14.30 -4.16
N ALA A 101 -6.41 -14.77 -4.45
CA ALA A 101 -6.19 -15.84 -5.44
C ALA A 101 -6.80 -17.18 -4.99
N TRP A 102 -6.75 -17.50 -3.69
CA TRP A 102 -7.41 -18.69 -3.14
C TRP A 102 -8.91 -18.65 -3.42
N ARG A 103 -9.58 -17.54 -3.05
CA ARG A 103 -11.03 -17.40 -3.21
C ARG A 103 -11.46 -17.46 -4.67
N ALA A 104 -10.62 -16.94 -5.56
CA ALA A 104 -10.90 -16.94 -6.99
C ALA A 104 -10.68 -18.33 -7.61
N TRP A 105 -9.50 -18.94 -7.40
CA TRP A 105 -8.99 -20.04 -8.22
C TRP A 105 -8.50 -21.27 -7.41
N GLY A 106 -8.77 -21.31 -6.11
CA GLY A 106 -8.47 -22.45 -5.24
C GLY A 106 -7.12 -22.37 -4.51
N PRO A 107 -6.84 -23.34 -3.62
CA PRO A 107 -5.74 -23.26 -2.65
C PRO A 107 -4.35 -23.17 -3.29
N LEU A 108 -4.12 -23.88 -4.40
CA LEU A 108 -2.84 -23.84 -5.11
C LEU A 108 -2.54 -22.43 -5.64
N ALA A 109 -3.52 -21.78 -6.30
CA ALA A 109 -3.37 -20.41 -6.77
C ALA A 109 -3.11 -19.44 -5.61
N GLY A 110 -3.78 -19.64 -4.47
CA GLY A 110 -3.53 -18.85 -3.26
C GLY A 110 -2.10 -19.01 -2.72
N CYS A 111 -1.56 -20.23 -2.69
CA CYS A 111 -0.18 -20.48 -2.29
C CYS A 111 0.82 -19.88 -3.28
N VAL A 112 0.59 -20.01 -4.60
CA VAL A 112 1.46 -19.43 -5.63
C VAL A 112 1.49 -17.91 -5.53
N ALA A 113 0.33 -17.24 -5.42
CA ALA A 113 0.25 -15.80 -5.26
C ALA A 113 0.93 -15.30 -3.96
N ALA A 114 0.72 -16.02 -2.84
CA ALA A 114 1.39 -15.69 -1.58
C ALA A 114 2.93 -15.84 -1.69
N LEU A 115 3.42 -16.93 -2.31
CA LEU A 115 4.85 -17.17 -2.49
C LEU A 115 5.48 -16.13 -3.45
N ALA A 116 4.80 -15.81 -4.54
CA ALA A 116 5.24 -14.79 -5.49
C ALA A 116 5.40 -13.43 -4.79
N TYR A 117 4.41 -12.99 -4.01
CA TYR A 117 4.52 -11.75 -3.23
C TYR A 117 5.62 -11.85 -2.17
N ALA A 118 5.69 -12.98 -1.44
CA ALA A 118 6.63 -13.16 -0.35
C ALA A 118 8.10 -13.05 -0.81
N ALA A 119 8.39 -13.56 -2.01
CA ALA A 119 9.72 -13.61 -2.61
C ALA A 119 10.01 -12.43 -3.56
N HIS A 120 9.04 -11.58 -3.87
CA HIS A 120 9.25 -10.43 -4.76
C HIS A 120 10.30 -9.49 -4.14
N PRO A 121 11.46 -9.27 -4.80
CA PRO A 121 12.61 -8.61 -4.18
C PRO A 121 12.29 -7.23 -3.62
N GLU A 122 11.62 -6.37 -4.38
CA GLU A 122 11.33 -5.00 -3.94
C GLU A 122 10.37 -4.97 -2.74
N ALA A 123 9.29 -5.75 -2.78
CA ALA A 123 8.37 -5.86 -1.64
C ALA A 123 9.10 -6.39 -0.40
N ALA A 124 9.96 -7.41 -0.55
CA ALA A 124 10.73 -7.95 0.56
C ALA A 124 11.76 -6.97 1.15
N LEU A 125 12.27 -6.03 0.36
CA LEU A 125 13.18 -4.97 0.82
C LEU A 125 12.42 -3.82 1.48
N VAL A 126 11.42 -3.27 0.80
CA VAL A 126 10.66 -2.08 1.22
C VAL A 126 9.80 -2.37 2.46
N GLU A 127 9.27 -3.59 2.60
CA GLU A 127 8.46 -3.96 3.77
C GLU A 127 9.28 -4.26 5.04
N ARG A 128 10.53 -3.82 5.09
CA ARG A 128 11.36 -3.79 6.32
C ARG A 128 11.33 -2.43 7.00
N GLY A 129 11.00 -1.38 6.26
CA GLY A 129 11.02 0.00 6.73
C GLY A 129 9.63 0.62 6.79
N THR A 130 9.56 1.79 7.42
CA THR A 130 8.35 2.63 7.54
C THR A 130 7.99 3.35 6.25
N PHE A 131 7.89 2.62 5.15
CA PHE A 131 7.59 3.14 3.82
C PHE A 131 6.09 3.40 3.61
N LEU A 132 5.75 4.11 2.54
CA LEU A 132 4.36 4.32 2.13
C LEU A 132 3.78 3.09 1.43
N GLU A 133 4.62 2.41 0.66
CA GLU A 133 4.25 1.28 -0.20
C GLU A 133 3.65 0.11 0.59
N PRO A 134 4.20 -0.33 1.74
CA PRO A 134 3.59 -1.39 2.53
C PRO A 134 2.20 -1.02 3.03
N LEU A 135 2.01 0.21 3.47
CA LEU A 135 0.70 0.72 3.92
C LEU A 135 -0.30 0.80 2.77
N LEU A 136 0.14 1.31 1.61
CA LEU A 136 -0.69 1.33 0.41
C LEU A 136 -1.10 -0.09 0.01
N ASN A 137 -0.15 -1.03 0.01
CA ASN A 137 -0.39 -2.42 -0.38
C ASN A 137 -1.37 -3.11 0.56
N ILE A 138 -1.21 -3.01 1.88
CA ILE A 138 -2.14 -3.66 2.83
C ILE A 138 -3.55 -3.09 2.72
N LEU A 139 -3.69 -1.78 2.53
CA LEU A 139 -4.98 -1.11 2.36
C LEU A 139 -5.66 -1.54 1.05
N CYS A 140 -4.92 -1.55 -0.06
CA CYS A 140 -5.44 -1.96 -1.36
C CYS A 140 -5.79 -3.46 -1.41
N LEU A 141 -4.96 -4.32 -0.83
CA LEU A 141 -5.23 -5.76 -0.73
C LEU A 141 -6.40 -6.05 0.22
N GLY A 142 -6.52 -5.30 1.32
CA GLY A 142 -7.67 -5.35 2.21
C GLY A 142 -8.95 -4.94 1.48
N PHE A 143 -8.91 -3.81 0.77
CA PHE A 143 -9.98 -3.34 -0.10
C PHE A 143 -10.42 -4.43 -1.09
N ALA A 144 -9.47 -5.03 -1.81
CA ALA A 144 -9.75 -6.08 -2.79
C ALA A 144 -10.39 -7.33 -2.17
N ASN A 145 -9.95 -7.72 -0.97
CA ASN A 145 -10.55 -8.84 -0.23
C ASN A 145 -12.02 -8.56 0.14
N LEU A 146 -12.40 -7.30 0.41
CA LEU A 146 -13.78 -6.92 0.70
C LEU A 146 -14.61 -6.74 -0.57
N TRP A 147 -14.03 -6.14 -1.61
CA TRP A 147 -14.72 -5.79 -2.86
C TRP A 147 -14.98 -7.02 -3.75
N LEU A 148 -14.00 -7.92 -3.88
CA LEU A 148 -14.08 -9.08 -4.78
C LEU A 148 -14.71 -10.32 -4.12
N ALA A 149 -15.27 -10.19 -2.91
CA ALA A 149 -15.88 -11.32 -2.24
C ALA A 149 -17.14 -11.82 -2.97
N SER A 150 -17.20 -13.14 -3.22
CA SER A 150 -18.27 -13.83 -3.97
C SER A 150 -19.67 -13.80 -3.32
N GLU A 151 -19.71 -13.65 -2.00
CA GLU A 151 -20.91 -13.55 -1.18
C GLU A 151 -21.63 -12.22 -1.42
N ALA A 152 -22.95 -12.22 -1.21
CA ALA A 152 -23.77 -11.01 -1.29
C ALA A 152 -23.15 -9.90 -0.40
N PRO A 153 -22.89 -8.71 -0.94
CA PRO A 153 -22.22 -7.67 -0.18
C PRO A 153 -23.13 -7.09 0.89
N SER A 154 -22.67 -7.12 2.14
CA SER A 154 -23.32 -6.37 3.21
C SER A 154 -22.95 -4.88 3.11
N ARG A 155 -23.83 -4.01 3.59
CA ARG A 155 -23.56 -2.56 3.66
C ARG A 155 -22.26 -2.26 4.42
N ALA A 156 -22.01 -2.96 5.53
CA ALA A 156 -20.79 -2.83 6.31
C ALA A 156 -19.53 -3.19 5.50
N ARG A 157 -19.58 -4.26 4.69
CA ARG A 157 -18.46 -4.66 3.82
C ARG A 157 -18.11 -3.58 2.80
N ARG A 158 -19.14 -2.99 2.17
CA ARG A 158 -18.95 -1.91 1.19
C ARG A 158 -18.42 -0.62 1.84
N ILE A 159 -18.92 -0.27 3.01
CA ILE A 159 -18.38 0.85 3.80
C ILE A 159 -16.91 0.57 4.13
N GLY A 160 -16.57 -0.62 4.63
CA GLY A 160 -15.19 -1.01 4.90
C GLY A 160 -14.29 -0.93 3.66
N ALA A 161 -14.77 -1.37 2.50
CA ALA A 161 -14.04 -1.24 1.24
C ALA A 161 -13.80 0.23 0.87
N GLY A 162 -14.82 1.09 1.00
CA GLY A 162 -14.67 2.53 0.78
C GLY A 162 -13.67 3.17 1.74
N VAL A 163 -13.73 2.83 3.03
CA VAL A 163 -12.79 3.33 4.04
C VAL A 163 -11.35 2.94 3.71
N LEU A 164 -11.09 1.66 3.39
CA LEU A 164 -9.74 1.21 3.03
C LEU A 164 -9.22 1.89 1.77
N LEU A 165 -10.08 2.11 0.78
CA LEU A 165 -9.72 2.81 -0.45
C LEU A 165 -9.44 4.30 -0.21
N GLY A 166 -10.26 4.98 0.58
CA GLY A 166 -10.02 6.38 0.99
C GLY A 166 -8.72 6.54 1.77
N LEU A 167 -8.43 5.60 2.69
CA LEU A 167 -7.15 5.54 3.40
C LEU A 167 -5.98 5.32 2.44
N ALA A 168 -6.11 4.43 1.45
CA ALA A 168 -5.06 4.18 0.45
C ALA A 168 -4.72 5.46 -0.33
N VAL A 169 -5.73 6.20 -0.78
CA VAL A 169 -5.54 7.51 -1.46
C VAL A 169 -4.87 8.52 -0.51
N SER A 170 -5.22 8.50 0.77
CA SER A 170 -4.61 9.36 1.79
C SER A 170 -3.15 8.98 2.12
N VAL A 171 -2.69 7.78 1.77
CA VAL A 171 -1.28 7.37 1.89
C VAL A 171 -0.50 7.82 0.65
N LYS A 172 -1.04 7.58 -0.54
CA LYS A 172 -0.43 7.95 -1.82
C LYS A 172 -1.53 8.16 -2.85
N ILE A 173 -1.48 9.29 -3.58
CA ILE A 173 -2.48 9.64 -4.60
C ILE A 173 -2.74 8.51 -5.63
N PRO A 174 -1.72 7.75 -6.11
CA PRO A 174 -1.93 6.61 -7.00
C PRO A 174 -2.85 5.52 -6.44
N GLY A 175 -3.13 5.47 -5.13
CA GLY A 175 -4.17 4.63 -4.56
C GLY A 175 -5.55 4.84 -5.23
N GLY A 176 -5.80 6.01 -5.82
CA GLY A 176 -7.02 6.30 -6.58
C GLY A 176 -7.21 5.42 -7.82
N LEU A 177 -6.13 4.85 -8.38
CA LEU A 177 -6.20 3.91 -9.50
C LEU A 177 -6.99 2.65 -9.14
N TRP A 178 -7.02 2.28 -7.85
CA TRP A 178 -7.82 1.15 -7.38
C TRP A 178 -9.33 1.43 -7.41
N LEU A 179 -9.75 2.69 -7.27
CA LEU A 179 -11.16 3.07 -7.49
C LEU A 179 -11.54 2.86 -8.95
N VAL A 180 -10.69 3.32 -9.87
CA VAL A 180 -10.90 3.13 -11.31
C VAL A 180 -10.99 1.64 -11.65
N ALA A 181 -10.03 0.85 -11.16
CA ALA A 181 -10.04 -0.61 -11.33
C ALA A 181 -11.30 -1.25 -10.76
N ALA A 182 -11.77 -0.81 -9.58
CA ALA A 182 -12.98 -1.32 -8.94
C ALA A 182 -14.27 -1.03 -9.72
N LEU A 183 -14.36 0.17 -10.31
CA LEU A 183 -15.50 0.58 -11.12
C LEU A 183 -15.53 -0.15 -12.47
N LEU A 184 -14.36 -0.38 -13.07
CA LEU A 184 -14.23 -1.14 -14.32
C LEU A 184 -14.44 -2.64 -14.12
N ALA A 185 -13.88 -3.21 -13.05
CA ALA A 185 -14.00 -4.61 -12.68
C ALA A 185 -15.16 -4.87 -11.70
N ARG A 186 -16.18 -4.00 -11.72
CA ARG A 186 -17.33 -4.10 -10.80
C ARG A 186 -17.93 -5.50 -10.89
N PRO A 187 -18.08 -6.23 -9.77
CA PRO A 187 -18.76 -7.51 -9.80
C PRO A 187 -20.16 -7.32 -10.39
N TRP A 188 -20.50 -8.14 -11.38
CA TRP A 188 -21.82 -8.33 -11.97
C TRP A 188 -23.02 -8.32 -11.01
N LYS A 189 -22.82 -8.65 -9.71
CA LYS A 189 -23.85 -8.58 -8.67
C LYS A 189 -24.03 -7.19 -8.04
N GLU A 190 -23.10 -6.27 -8.27
CA GLU A 190 -23.11 -4.92 -7.71
C GLU A 190 -23.83 -3.95 -8.65
N SER A 191 -24.71 -3.15 -8.08
CA SER A 191 -25.43 -2.11 -8.81
C SER A 191 -24.57 -0.85 -8.98
N TRP A 192 -24.99 0.06 -9.87
CA TRP A 192 -24.40 1.40 -9.95
C TRP A 192 -24.41 2.14 -8.60
N ARG A 193 -25.48 1.98 -7.81
CA ARG A 193 -25.63 2.61 -6.49
C ARG A 193 -24.53 2.14 -5.53
N ASP A 194 -24.10 0.90 -5.66
CA ASP A 194 -23.04 0.33 -4.83
C ASP A 194 -21.67 0.92 -5.19
N GLY A 195 -21.41 1.13 -6.49
CA GLY A 195 -20.23 1.86 -6.96
C GLY A 195 -20.21 3.32 -6.48
N VAL A 196 -21.36 4.00 -6.51
CA VAL A 196 -21.49 5.36 -5.97
C VAL A 196 -21.24 5.38 -4.47
N MET A 197 -21.81 4.44 -3.71
CA MET A 197 -21.57 4.36 -2.27
C MET A 197 -20.09 4.11 -1.94
N LEU A 198 -19.42 3.21 -2.68
CA LEU A 198 -17.97 3.01 -2.56
C LEU A 198 -17.22 4.33 -2.75
N ALA A 199 -17.50 5.04 -3.84
CA ALA A 199 -16.83 6.30 -4.17
C ALA A 199 -17.09 7.38 -3.12
N LEU A 200 -18.33 7.53 -2.66
CA LEU A 200 -18.70 8.51 -1.63
C LEU A 200 -18.03 8.21 -0.29
N VAL A 201 -18.00 6.95 0.13
CA VAL A 201 -17.32 6.56 1.39
C VAL A 201 -15.82 6.78 1.26
N ALA A 202 -15.19 6.38 0.15
CA ALA A 202 -13.77 6.61 -0.08
C ALA A 202 -13.42 8.10 -0.08
N PHE A 203 -14.23 8.93 -0.75
CA PHE A 203 -14.08 10.38 -0.74
C PHE A 203 -14.25 10.97 0.66
N ALA A 204 -15.29 10.56 1.39
CA ALA A 204 -15.52 11.02 2.75
C ALA A 204 -14.36 10.66 3.68
N THR A 205 -13.84 9.43 3.60
CA THR A 205 -12.66 9.01 4.38
C THR A 205 -11.43 9.84 4.04
N PHE A 206 -11.17 10.07 2.74
CA PHE A 206 -10.06 10.93 2.31
C PHE A 206 -10.22 12.35 2.87
N VAL A 207 -11.39 12.97 2.76
CA VAL A 207 -11.66 14.32 3.28
C VAL A 207 -11.48 14.38 4.80
N VAL A 208 -11.94 13.36 5.54
CA VAL A 208 -11.76 13.32 7.00
C VAL A 208 -10.29 13.23 7.40
N VAL A 209 -9.49 12.44 6.67
CA VAL A 209 -8.07 12.22 6.98
C VAL A 209 -7.19 13.39 6.54
N VAL A 210 -7.45 13.91 5.34
CA VAL A 210 -6.58 14.90 4.68
C VAL A 210 -7.06 16.33 4.90
N GLY A 211 -8.39 16.53 4.93
CA GLY A 211 -9.02 17.84 4.99
C GLY A 211 -8.56 18.74 6.14
N PRO A 212 -8.47 18.27 7.40
CA PRO A 212 -8.04 19.11 8.50
C PRO A 212 -6.63 19.70 8.30
N LEU A 213 -5.68 18.89 7.83
CA LEU A 213 -4.29 19.33 7.63
C LEU A 213 -4.15 20.17 6.36
N ALA A 214 -4.83 19.80 5.28
CA ALA A 214 -4.86 20.58 4.04
C ALA A 214 -5.52 21.95 4.24
N ALA A 215 -6.55 22.06 5.08
CA ALA A 215 -7.24 23.33 5.34
C ALA A 215 -6.38 24.33 6.15
N LEU A 216 -5.43 23.84 6.96
CA LEU A 216 -4.54 24.69 7.76
C LEU A 216 -3.41 25.33 6.95
N ALA A 217 -3.03 24.72 5.82
CA ALA A 217 -2.01 25.23 4.91
C ALA A 217 -2.32 24.84 3.45
N PRO A 218 -3.39 25.41 2.85
CA PRO A 218 -3.93 24.93 1.56
C PRO A 218 -2.98 25.17 0.38
N SER A 219 -2.29 26.31 0.35
CA SER A 219 -1.30 26.65 -0.68
C SER A 219 -0.11 25.69 -0.65
N GLU A 220 0.41 25.43 0.54
CA GLU A 220 1.55 24.57 0.80
C GLU A 220 1.17 23.12 0.53
N PHE A 221 -0.01 22.68 0.98
CA PHE A 221 -0.53 21.35 0.66
C PHE A 221 -0.61 21.13 -0.84
N PHE A 222 -1.20 22.07 -1.59
CA PHE A 222 -1.28 21.96 -3.05
C PHE A 222 0.11 21.92 -3.70
N ARG A 223 1.01 22.82 -3.27
CA ARG A 223 2.38 22.88 -3.77
C ARG A 223 3.12 21.57 -3.53
N ASP A 224 3.09 21.05 -2.30
CA ASP A 224 3.95 19.95 -1.86
C ASP A 224 3.39 18.58 -2.28
N VAL A 225 2.06 18.41 -2.27
CA VAL A 225 1.41 17.10 -2.53
C VAL A 225 0.99 16.94 -3.98
N ILE A 226 0.59 18.02 -4.67
CA ILE A 226 0.08 17.97 -6.04
C ILE A 226 1.10 18.52 -7.03
N ALA A 227 1.47 19.80 -6.90
CA ALA A 227 2.31 20.47 -7.89
C ALA A 227 3.72 19.88 -7.94
N PHE A 228 4.32 19.57 -6.79
CA PHE A 228 5.64 18.96 -6.69
C PHE A 228 5.70 17.62 -7.44
N GLN A 229 4.67 16.78 -7.34
CA GLN A 229 4.64 15.49 -8.03
C GLN A 229 4.45 15.66 -9.55
N ALA A 230 3.67 16.66 -9.98
CA ALA A 230 3.41 16.93 -11.39
C ALA A 230 4.57 17.66 -12.10
N LEU A 231 5.30 18.50 -11.38
CA LEU A 231 6.34 19.38 -11.90
C LEU A 231 7.74 19.00 -11.38
N ARG A 232 7.89 17.78 -10.83
CA ARG A 232 9.16 17.30 -10.28
C ARG A 232 10.26 17.44 -11.34
N PRO A 233 11.37 18.15 -11.05
CA PRO A 233 12.51 18.20 -11.94
C PRO A 233 13.02 16.78 -12.22
N SER A 234 13.59 16.56 -13.40
CA SER A 234 14.20 15.27 -13.72
C SER A 234 15.31 14.94 -12.72
N ASP A 235 15.18 13.81 -12.05
CA ASP A 235 16.18 13.22 -11.17
C ASP A 235 16.60 11.83 -11.66
N GLY A 236 17.87 11.48 -11.45
CA GLY A 236 18.45 10.23 -11.95
C GLY A 236 18.65 10.24 -13.46
N GLU A 237 18.26 9.15 -14.12
CA GLU A 237 18.40 8.95 -15.57
C GLU A 237 17.40 9.82 -16.35
N PRO A 238 17.85 10.82 -17.16
CA PRO A 238 16.94 11.69 -17.91
C PRO A 238 16.30 11.01 -19.12
N ASP A 239 16.91 9.96 -19.69
CA ASP A 239 16.39 9.28 -20.87
C ASP A 239 15.13 8.45 -20.51
N ARG A 240 14.00 8.83 -21.10
CA ARG A 240 12.71 8.15 -20.87
C ARG A 240 12.71 6.70 -21.34
N TRP A 241 13.47 6.38 -22.39
CA TRP A 241 13.58 5.00 -22.86
C TRP A 241 14.44 4.15 -21.97
N VAL A 242 15.53 4.69 -21.44
CA VAL A 242 16.33 3.98 -20.44
C VAL A 242 15.50 3.77 -19.18
N ARG A 243 14.76 4.78 -18.69
CA ARG A 243 13.83 4.60 -17.56
C ARG A 243 12.74 3.56 -17.81
N LEU A 244 12.12 3.57 -19.00
CA LEU A 244 11.11 2.58 -19.35
C LEU A 244 11.73 1.18 -19.43
N HIS A 245 12.93 1.08 -19.99
CA HIS A 245 13.70 -0.14 -20.01
C HIS A 245 14.07 -0.59 -18.59
N ASP A 246 14.40 0.30 -17.65
CA ASP A 246 14.68 -0.04 -16.26
C ASP A 246 13.44 -0.54 -15.50
N ILE A 247 12.28 0.06 -15.81
CA ILE A 247 10.97 -0.41 -15.33
C ILE A 247 10.65 -1.81 -15.88
N LEU A 248 11.04 -2.08 -17.12
CA LEU A 248 10.79 -3.34 -17.83
C LEU A 248 12.03 -4.24 -17.93
N HIS A 249 13.03 -3.99 -17.07
CA HIS A 249 14.38 -4.51 -17.27
C HIS A 249 14.36 -6.04 -17.35
N GLU A 250 15.36 -6.65 -18.00
CA GLU A 250 15.41 -8.09 -18.26
C GLU A 250 15.17 -8.95 -17.00
N ARG A 251 15.58 -8.45 -15.84
CA ARG A 251 15.35 -9.06 -14.52
C ARG A 251 13.87 -9.17 -14.13
N ARG A 252 12.98 -8.37 -14.73
CA ARG A 252 11.53 -8.29 -14.50
C ARG A 252 10.70 -8.86 -15.66
N LEU A 253 11.30 -9.21 -16.81
CA LEU A 253 10.56 -9.71 -17.98
C LEU A 253 9.72 -10.94 -17.65
N GLY A 254 10.24 -11.87 -16.84
CA GLY A 254 9.48 -13.03 -16.39
C GLY A 254 8.22 -12.66 -15.61
N GLU A 255 8.32 -11.68 -14.71
CA GLU A 255 7.18 -11.17 -13.93
C GLU A 255 6.15 -10.48 -14.82
N VAL A 256 6.61 -9.66 -15.77
CA VAL A 256 5.73 -8.98 -16.74
C VAL A 256 5.00 -10.00 -17.60
N VAL A 257 5.69 -11.01 -18.12
CA VAL A 257 5.06 -12.08 -18.92
C VAL A 257 4.03 -12.86 -18.08
N LEU A 258 4.38 -13.23 -16.85
CA LEU A 258 3.45 -13.91 -15.93
C LEU A 258 2.22 -13.05 -15.62
N ALA A 259 2.41 -11.74 -15.40
CA ALA A 259 1.32 -10.80 -15.15
C ALA A 259 0.40 -10.66 -16.38
N LEU A 260 0.97 -10.55 -17.59
CA LEU A 260 0.21 -10.47 -18.84
C LEU A 260 -0.56 -11.77 -19.13
N VAL A 261 0.05 -12.93 -18.92
CA VAL A 261 -0.63 -14.23 -19.03
C VAL A 261 -1.75 -14.36 -17.99
N GLY A 262 -1.48 -13.95 -16.75
CA GLY A 262 -2.47 -13.90 -15.67
C GLY A 262 -3.66 -12.98 -16.00
N LEU A 263 -3.39 -11.79 -16.54
CA LEU A 263 -4.42 -10.86 -16.98
C LEU A 263 -5.23 -11.42 -18.15
N GLY A 264 -4.56 -11.98 -19.16
CA GLY A 264 -5.22 -12.61 -20.31
C GLY A 264 -6.13 -13.76 -19.90
N THR A 265 -5.67 -14.64 -19.01
CA THR A 265 -6.47 -15.76 -18.49
C THR A 265 -7.66 -15.27 -17.65
N ALA A 266 -7.49 -14.22 -16.84
CA ALA A 266 -8.57 -13.60 -16.09
C ALA A 266 -9.63 -12.97 -17.01
N CYS A 267 -9.20 -12.22 -18.03
CA CYS A 267 -10.09 -11.63 -19.04
C CYS A 267 -10.88 -12.71 -19.79
N VAL A 268 -10.22 -13.74 -20.31
CA VAL A 268 -10.89 -14.84 -21.02
C VAL A 268 -11.95 -15.50 -20.15
N ARG A 269 -11.68 -15.71 -18.85
CA ARG A 269 -12.68 -16.26 -17.93
C ARG A 269 -13.82 -15.31 -17.63
N ALA A 270 -13.56 -14.02 -17.49
CA ALA A 270 -14.60 -13.01 -17.25
C ALA A 270 -15.60 -12.91 -18.41
N PHE A 271 -15.14 -13.15 -19.63
CA PHE A 271 -15.97 -13.12 -20.85
C PHE A 271 -16.53 -14.49 -21.27
N ARG A 272 -16.26 -15.57 -20.52
CA ARG A 272 -16.90 -16.87 -20.82
C ARG A 272 -18.37 -16.81 -20.41
N PRO A 273 -19.33 -17.13 -21.31
CA PRO A 273 -20.72 -17.24 -20.93
C PRO A 273 -20.86 -18.34 -19.84
N PRO A 274 -21.79 -18.18 -18.88
CA PRO A 274 -22.06 -19.22 -17.91
C PRO A 274 -22.42 -20.50 -18.66
N THR A 275 -21.69 -21.59 -18.37
CA THR A 275 -22.02 -22.90 -18.90
C THR A 275 -23.40 -23.33 -18.38
N PRO A 276 -24.30 -23.81 -19.25
CA PRO A 276 -25.64 -24.25 -18.87
C PRO A 276 -25.61 -25.45 -17.91
#